data_AF-A0A1V5NKM3-F1
#
_entry.id   AF-A0A1V5NKM3-F1
#
_cell.length_a   1.000
_cell.length_b   1.000
_cell.length_c   1.000
_cell.angle_alpha   90.00
_cell.angle_beta   90.00
_cell.angle_gamma   90.00
#
_symmetry.space_group_name_H-M   'P 1'
#
loop_
_entity.id
_entity.type
_entity.pdbx_description
1 polymer ?
#
loop_
_entity_poly.entity_id
_entity_poly.type
_entity_poly.pdbx_seq_one_letter_code
_entity_poly.pdbx_strand_id
1 'polypeptide(L)'
;MNRLQRHHRNTLCALALISAIVACSAPLFSCDDTVLALISGRDPSDEFSAALLDMVRNLQKAASAINAFDVQTAEHLMASIMSSWLNFTNRYRAAPPGPWANDPLWETRIIQISDLLGRLRNHFVSGRPGVSHDMIEGIATQMTLISTRAAGISEFDPVLEAEWELLGLNPSLPENAEAQSLLTRISSFSSTLHALKSSLSKDLEASHARVTTGTDCFRQTSIDAPAPNTPRPIRAYADLMAAFTDMRASLLSSKSR
;
A
#
# COMPACT_ATOMS: atom_id res chain seq x y z
N MET A 1 43.56 -9.27 40.08
CA MET A 1 42.09 -9.37 40.17
C MET A 1 41.30 -8.46 39.20
N ASN A 2 41.91 -7.62 38.35
CA ASN A 2 41.15 -6.64 37.53
C ASN A 2 40.77 -7.05 36.10
N ARG A 3 41.22 -8.21 35.57
CA ARG A 3 40.93 -8.63 34.18
C ARG A 3 39.62 -9.41 34.04
N LEU A 4 39.27 -10.26 35.00
CA LEU A 4 38.04 -11.06 34.98
C LEU A 4 36.76 -10.20 35.12
N GLN A 5 36.81 -9.13 35.93
CA GLN A 5 35.68 -8.19 36.06
C GLN A 5 35.42 -7.34 34.81
N ARG A 6 36.44 -7.05 33.99
CA ARG A 6 36.25 -6.31 32.72
C ARG A 6 35.58 -7.16 31.65
N HIS A 7 35.90 -8.46 31.59
CA HIS A 7 35.27 -9.35 30.62
C HIS A 7 33.78 -9.55 30.89
N HIS A 8 33.36 -9.69 32.15
CA HIS A 8 31.94 -9.81 32.52
C HIS A 8 31.13 -8.55 32.24
N ARG A 9 31.69 -7.35 32.46
CA ARG A 9 31.01 -6.09 32.11
C ARG A 9 30.81 -5.94 30.61
N ASN A 10 31.80 -6.31 29.80
CA ASN A 10 31.71 -6.17 28.35
C ASN A 10 30.73 -7.18 27.72
N THR A 11 30.63 -8.40 28.28
CA THR A 11 29.66 -9.41 27.80
C THR A 11 28.22 -9.05 28.16
N LEU A 12 27.97 -8.51 29.35
CA LEU A 12 26.63 -8.05 29.75
C LEU A 12 26.15 -6.86 28.90
N CYS A 13 27.02 -5.90 28.58
CA CYS A 13 26.68 -4.81 27.67
C CYS A 13 26.39 -5.30 26.24
N ALA A 14 27.17 -6.26 25.73
CA ALA A 14 26.95 -6.82 24.40
C ALA A 14 25.61 -7.59 24.31
N LEU A 15 25.27 -8.36 25.35
CA LEU A 15 23.99 -9.08 25.43
C LEU A 15 22.79 -8.14 25.53
N ALA A 16 22.90 -7.05 26.29
CA ALA A 16 21.86 -6.03 26.39
C ALA A 16 21.66 -5.27 25.06
N LEU A 17 22.73 -5.02 24.30
CA LEU A 17 22.63 -4.40 22.98
C LEU A 17 21.96 -5.34 21.97
N ILE A 18 22.31 -6.63 21.98
CA ILE A 18 21.71 -7.63 21.10
C ILE A 18 20.22 -7.83 21.46
N SER A 19 19.86 -7.86 22.74
CA SER A 19 18.45 -7.98 23.13
C SER A 19 17.63 -6.73 22.78
N ALA A 20 18.23 -5.53 22.83
CA ALA A 20 17.58 -4.30 22.40
C ALA A 20 17.36 -4.26 20.88
N ILE A 21 18.26 -4.83 20.07
CA ILE A 21 18.11 -4.93 18.62
C ILE A 21 17.00 -5.94 18.25
N VAL A 22 16.93 -7.08 18.95
CA VAL A 22 15.87 -8.11 18.74
C VAL A 22 14.50 -7.65 19.25
N ALA A 23 14.44 -6.80 20.27
CA ALA A 23 13.18 -6.20 20.73
C ALA A 23 12.68 -5.07 19.82
N CYS A 24 13.53 -4.55 18.93
CA CYS A 24 13.24 -3.44 18.03
C CYS A 24 13.10 -3.86 16.56
N SER A 25 13.04 -5.17 16.27
CA SER A 25 12.47 -5.67 15.02
C SER A 25 10.97 -5.43 15.06
N ALA A 26 10.56 -4.23 14.66
CA ALA A 26 9.20 -3.97 14.25
C ALA A 26 8.79 -5.06 13.25
N PRO A 27 7.54 -5.56 13.30
CA PRO A 27 7.06 -6.50 12.29
C PRO A 27 7.32 -5.86 10.92
N LEU A 28 8.14 -6.54 10.12
CA LEU A 28 8.27 -6.22 8.71
C LEU A 28 6.87 -6.44 8.14
N PHE A 29 6.16 -5.36 7.83
CA PHE A 29 4.92 -5.40 7.09
C PHE A 29 5.24 -6.10 5.76
N SER A 30 4.96 -7.40 5.67
CA SER A 30 5.04 -8.10 4.40
C SER A 30 3.96 -7.49 3.52
N CYS A 31 4.35 -6.95 2.36
CA CYS A 31 3.41 -6.48 1.37
C CYS A 31 2.27 -7.52 1.21
N ASP A 32 1.02 -7.09 1.40
CA ASP A 32 -0.11 -7.95 1.70
C ASP A 32 -0.20 -9.20 0.78
N ASP A 33 0.02 -10.39 1.35
CA ASP A 33 -0.12 -11.68 0.67
C ASP A 33 -1.52 -11.86 0.08
N THR A 34 -2.52 -11.16 0.63
CA THR A 34 -3.91 -11.25 0.19
C THR A 34 -4.12 -10.60 -1.18
N VAL A 35 -3.43 -9.48 -1.46
CA VAL A 35 -3.42 -8.83 -2.78
C VAL A 35 -2.81 -9.77 -3.83
N LEU A 36 -1.71 -10.44 -3.46
CA LEU A 36 -1.07 -11.42 -4.32
C LEU A 36 -1.96 -12.65 -4.55
N ALA A 37 -2.70 -13.11 -3.53
CA ALA A 37 -3.66 -14.21 -3.64
C ALA A 37 -4.77 -13.91 -4.66
N LEU A 38 -5.31 -12.68 -4.67
CA LEU A 38 -6.37 -12.26 -5.60
C LEU A 38 -5.95 -12.27 -7.08
N ILE A 39 -4.66 -12.03 -7.36
CA ILE A 39 -4.13 -12.10 -8.72
C ILE A 39 -3.64 -13.52 -9.06
N SER A 40 -3.01 -14.22 -8.12
CA SER A 40 -2.38 -15.53 -8.37
C SER A 40 -3.37 -16.70 -8.48
N GLY A 41 -4.60 -16.56 -7.98
CA GLY A 41 -5.68 -17.54 -8.17
C GLY A 41 -6.23 -17.62 -9.61
N ARG A 42 -5.65 -16.89 -10.56
CA ARG A 42 -6.14 -16.83 -11.94
C ARG A 42 -5.45 -17.80 -12.88
N ASP A 43 -6.12 -18.06 -14.00
CA ASP A 43 -5.56 -18.83 -15.09
C ASP A 43 -4.21 -18.24 -15.50
N PRO A 44 -3.09 -18.95 -15.29
CA PRO A 44 -1.76 -18.46 -15.64
C PRO A 44 -1.60 -18.26 -17.16
N SER A 45 -2.56 -18.71 -17.98
CA SER A 45 -2.61 -18.45 -19.41
C SER A 45 -3.21 -17.08 -19.77
N ASP A 46 -3.84 -16.37 -18.83
CA ASP A 46 -4.24 -14.97 -19.04
C ASP A 46 -3.01 -14.05 -18.96
N GLU A 47 -2.47 -13.75 -20.14
CA GLU A 47 -1.29 -12.91 -20.30
C GLU A 47 -1.43 -11.52 -19.66
N PHE A 48 -2.66 -10.96 -19.63
CA PHE A 48 -2.90 -9.65 -19.03
C PHE A 48 -2.72 -9.68 -17.51
N SER A 49 -3.41 -10.62 -16.84
CA SER A 49 -3.28 -10.79 -15.39
C SER A 49 -1.88 -11.25 -14.99
N ALA A 50 -1.25 -12.11 -15.79
CA ALA A 50 0.11 -12.59 -15.55
C ALA A 50 1.15 -11.45 -15.59
N ALA A 51 1.02 -10.51 -16.53
CA ALA A 51 1.90 -9.35 -16.61
C ALA A 51 1.78 -8.45 -15.36
N LEU A 52 0.55 -8.20 -14.89
CA LEU A 52 0.30 -7.44 -13.66
C LEU A 52 0.85 -8.17 -12.43
N LEU A 53 0.65 -9.48 -12.34
CA LEU A 53 1.16 -10.32 -11.25
C LEU A 53 2.69 -10.25 -11.14
N ASP A 54 3.39 -10.36 -12.27
CA ASP A 54 4.86 -10.29 -12.27
C ASP A 54 5.36 -8.92 -11.81
N MET A 55 4.70 -7.84 -12.25
CA MET A 55 5.03 -6.48 -11.79
C MET A 55 4.79 -6.31 -10.28
N VAL A 56 3.67 -6.81 -9.75
CA VAL A 56 3.40 -6.80 -8.29
C VAL A 56 4.47 -7.57 -7.53
N ARG A 57 4.86 -8.77 -7.99
CA ARG A 57 5.94 -9.55 -7.36
C ARG A 57 7.27 -8.81 -7.39
N ASN A 58 7.59 -8.14 -8.48
CA ASN A 58 8.83 -7.37 -8.59
C ASN A 58 8.80 -6.11 -7.69
N LEU A 59 7.64 -5.46 -7.53
CA LEU A 59 7.45 -4.38 -6.56
C LEU A 59 7.70 -4.86 -5.12
N GLN A 60 7.19 -6.04 -4.74
CA GLN A 60 7.43 -6.63 -3.41
C GLN A 60 8.91 -6.98 -3.19
N LYS A 61 9.58 -7.52 -4.21
CA LYS A 61 11.03 -7.76 -4.17
C LYS A 61 11.80 -6.44 -4.03
N ALA A 62 11.37 -5.38 -4.72
CA ALA A 62 11.99 -4.06 -4.63
C ALA A 62 11.83 -3.48 -3.22
N ALA A 63 10.64 -3.57 -2.62
CA ALA A 63 10.41 -3.20 -1.22
C ALA A 63 11.33 -3.96 -0.25
N SER A 64 11.49 -5.27 -0.46
CA SER A 64 12.38 -6.12 0.35
C SER A 64 13.85 -5.69 0.21
N ALA A 65 14.31 -5.41 -1.00
CA ALA A 65 15.66 -4.91 -1.26
C ALA A 65 15.91 -3.53 -0.63
N ILE A 66 14.93 -2.63 -0.71
CA ILE A 66 14.97 -1.31 -0.04
C ILE A 66 15.14 -1.47 1.47
N ASN A 67 14.34 -2.34 2.09
CA ASN A 67 14.41 -2.60 3.53
C ASN A 67 15.73 -3.27 3.95
N ALA A 68 16.33 -4.06 3.07
CA ALA A 68 17.64 -4.66 3.28
C ALA A 68 18.82 -3.71 2.98
N PHE A 69 18.55 -2.46 2.58
CA PHE A 69 19.55 -1.51 2.10
C PHE A 69 20.36 -2.01 0.88
N ASP A 70 19.79 -2.96 0.12
CA ASP A 70 20.36 -3.45 -1.13
C ASP A 70 19.95 -2.55 -2.30
N VAL A 71 20.62 -1.40 -2.40
CA VAL A 71 20.33 -0.35 -3.39
C VAL A 71 20.45 -0.88 -4.82
N GLN A 72 21.47 -1.71 -5.10
CA GLN A 72 21.71 -2.22 -6.45
C GLN A 72 20.57 -3.14 -6.91
N THR A 73 20.14 -4.07 -6.05
CA THR A 73 19.01 -4.94 -6.38
C THR A 73 17.72 -4.14 -6.50
N ALA A 74 17.48 -3.17 -5.62
CA ALA A 74 16.31 -2.31 -5.71
C ALA A 74 16.29 -1.47 -7.00
N GLU A 75 17.42 -0.89 -7.42
CA GLU A 75 17.55 -0.16 -8.69
C GLU A 75 17.23 -1.03 -9.90
N HIS A 76 17.81 -2.24 -9.93
CA HIS A 76 17.57 -3.19 -11.01
C HIS A 76 16.09 -3.59 -11.11
N LEU A 77 15.47 -3.90 -9.97
CA LEU A 77 14.05 -4.25 -9.90
C LEU A 77 13.17 -3.07 -10.32
N MET A 78 13.47 -1.85 -9.87
CA MET A 78 12.74 -0.64 -10.27
C MET A 78 12.82 -0.39 -11.78
N ALA A 79 14.00 -0.54 -12.39
CA ALA A 79 14.16 -0.44 -13.84
C ALA A 79 13.35 -1.51 -14.58
N SER A 80 13.37 -2.74 -14.09
CA SER A 80 12.56 -3.85 -14.65
C SER A 80 11.06 -3.56 -14.56
N ILE A 81 10.56 -3.08 -13.42
CA ILE A 81 9.15 -2.74 -13.23
C ILE A 81 8.71 -1.66 -14.21
N MET A 82 9.51 -0.60 -14.37
CA MET A 82 9.20 0.47 -15.33
C MET A 82 9.19 -0.01 -16.78
N SER A 83 10.12 -0.89 -17.16
CA SER A 83 10.16 -1.49 -18.49
C SER A 83 8.94 -2.38 -18.75
N SER A 84 8.58 -3.24 -17.78
CA SER A 84 7.38 -4.07 -17.86
C SER A 84 6.11 -3.23 -17.95
N TRP A 85 6.01 -2.15 -17.18
CA TRP A 85 4.87 -1.23 -17.24
C TRP A 85 4.77 -0.51 -18.59
N LEU A 86 5.89 -0.07 -19.16
CA LEU A 86 5.90 0.52 -20.49
C LEU A 86 5.41 -0.47 -21.57
N ASN A 87 5.88 -1.72 -21.50
CA ASN A 87 5.43 -2.78 -22.41
C ASN A 87 3.93 -3.08 -22.24
N PHE A 88 3.46 -3.15 -21.00
CA PHE A 88 2.05 -3.34 -20.67
C PHE A 88 1.18 -2.21 -21.24
N THR A 89 1.56 -0.95 -21.01
CA THR A 89 0.80 0.21 -21.50
C THR A 89 0.83 0.32 -23.02
N ASN A 90 1.95 0.05 -23.69
CA ASN A 90 2.02 0.00 -25.14
C ASN A 90 1.04 -1.00 -25.75
N ARG A 91 0.80 -2.12 -25.06
CA ARG A 91 -0.08 -3.18 -25.54
C ARG A 91 -1.56 -2.93 -25.23
N TYR A 92 -1.87 -2.53 -24.00
CA TYR A 92 -3.26 -2.55 -23.50
C TYR A 92 -3.89 -1.16 -23.38
N ARG A 93 -3.12 -0.07 -23.45
CA ARG A 93 -3.70 1.29 -23.29
C ARG A 93 -4.75 1.59 -24.37
N ALA A 94 -4.44 1.33 -25.63
CA ALA A 94 -5.35 1.59 -26.75
C ALA A 94 -6.40 0.48 -26.96
N ALA A 95 -6.15 -0.72 -26.44
CA ALA A 95 -7.02 -1.87 -26.56
C ALA A 95 -7.16 -2.59 -25.20
N PRO A 96 -7.93 -2.01 -24.25
CA PRO A 96 -8.14 -2.60 -22.94
C PRO A 96 -8.87 -3.95 -23.03
N PRO A 97 -8.54 -4.93 -22.16
CA PRO A 97 -9.23 -6.22 -22.17
C PRO A 97 -10.56 -6.19 -21.40
N GLY A 98 -11.46 -7.08 -21.80
CA GLY A 98 -12.66 -7.42 -21.02
C GLY A 98 -13.51 -6.19 -20.67
N PRO A 99 -13.97 -6.06 -19.42
CA PRO A 99 -14.79 -4.93 -18.97
C PRO A 99 -14.13 -3.55 -19.12
N TRP A 100 -12.79 -3.47 -19.19
CA TRP A 100 -12.09 -2.20 -19.37
C TRP A 100 -12.27 -1.60 -20.76
N ALA A 101 -12.68 -2.40 -21.76
CA ALA A 101 -12.91 -1.96 -23.14
C ALA A 101 -13.85 -0.73 -23.25
N ASN A 102 -14.84 -0.66 -22.36
CA ASN A 102 -15.87 0.37 -22.34
C ASN A 102 -15.78 1.27 -21.09
N ASP A 103 -14.73 1.14 -20.30
CA ASP A 103 -14.61 1.86 -19.04
C ASP A 103 -13.97 3.24 -19.27
N PRO A 104 -14.68 4.36 -18.99
CA PRO A 104 -14.14 5.70 -19.20
C PRO A 104 -12.97 6.03 -18.28
N LEU A 105 -12.76 5.27 -17.21
CA LEU A 105 -11.66 5.48 -16.26
C LEU A 105 -10.38 4.74 -16.65
N TRP A 106 -10.39 3.88 -17.67
CA TRP A 106 -9.24 3.07 -18.05
C TRP A 106 -7.98 3.90 -18.28
N GLU A 107 -8.06 4.90 -19.15
CA GLU A 107 -6.92 5.75 -19.49
C GLU A 107 -6.41 6.51 -18.27
N THR A 108 -7.34 7.04 -17.47
CA THR A 108 -7.01 7.74 -16.21
C THR A 108 -6.23 6.84 -15.26
N ARG A 109 -6.63 5.56 -15.09
CA ARG A 109 -5.90 4.62 -14.22
C ARG A 109 -4.51 4.30 -14.72
N ILE A 110 -4.36 4.11 -16.03
CA ILE A 110 -3.05 3.87 -16.65
C ILE A 110 -2.12 5.06 -16.40
N ILE A 111 -2.61 6.29 -16.55
CA ILE A 111 -1.85 7.51 -16.26
C ILE A 111 -1.49 7.57 -14.77
N GLN A 112 -2.45 7.33 -13.88
CA GLN A 112 -2.22 7.36 -12.44
C GLN A 112 -1.14 6.37 -11.98
N ILE A 113 -1.16 5.12 -12.46
CA ILE A 113 -0.12 4.13 -12.14
C ILE A 113 1.24 4.57 -12.71
N SER A 114 1.26 5.12 -13.93
CA SER A 114 2.49 5.65 -14.54
C SER A 114 3.11 6.76 -13.68
N ASP A 115 2.29 7.71 -13.22
CA ASP A 115 2.73 8.80 -12.35
C ASP A 115 3.22 8.30 -11.00
N LEU A 116 2.56 7.28 -10.43
CA LEU A 116 2.99 6.66 -9.17
C LEU A 116 4.33 5.95 -9.31
N LEU A 117 4.53 5.17 -10.38
CA LEU A 117 5.81 4.52 -10.66
C LEU A 117 6.94 5.54 -10.86
N GLY A 118 6.66 6.64 -11.58
CA GLY A 118 7.59 7.74 -11.75
C GLY A 118 7.97 8.40 -10.41
N ARG A 119 6.98 8.68 -9.57
CA ARG A 119 7.21 9.23 -8.22
C ARG A 119 7.96 8.23 -7.32
N LEU A 120 7.61 6.94 -7.35
CA LEU A 120 8.26 5.90 -6.57
C LEU A 120 9.76 5.85 -6.91
N ARG A 121 10.10 5.88 -8.20
CA ARG A 121 11.50 5.97 -8.65
C ARG A 121 12.18 7.23 -8.12
N ASN A 122 11.53 8.40 -8.18
CA ASN A 122 12.11 9.64 -7.68
C ASN A 122 12.37 9.59 -6.17
N HIS A 123 11.44 9.02 -5.40
CA HIS A 123 11.60 8.83 -3.96
C HIS A 123 12.74 7.86 -3.63
N PHE A 124 12.87 6.80 -4.42
CA PHE A 124 13.96 5.84 -4.33
C PHE A 124 15.32 6.52 -4.58
N VAL A 125 15.47 7.23 -5.71
CA VAL A 125 16.72 7.97 -6.04
C VAL A 125 17.05 9.03 -5.00
N SER A 126 16.03 9.60 -4.34
CA SER A 126 16.18 10.62 -3.29
C SER A 126 16.44 10.04 -1.89
N GLY A 127 16.57 8.71 -1.74
CA GLY A 127 16.92 8.06 -0.48
C GLY A 127 15.82 8.11 0.59
N ARG A 128 14.53 8.03 0.22
CA ARG A 128 13.39 8.10 1.15
C ARG A 128 12.64 6.75 1.27
N PRO A 129 13.21 5.74 1.95
CA PRO A 129 12.70 4.36 1.91
C PRO A 129 11.30 4.18 2.51
N GLY A 130 10.95 4.93 3.57
CA GLY A 130 9.63 4.79 4.22
C GLY A 130 8.45 5.20 3.32
N VAL A 131 8.61 6.27 2.53
CA VAL A 131 7.57 6.71 1.58
C VAL A 131 7.41 5.70 0.43
N SER A 132 8.48 4.98 0.09
CA SER A 132 8.45 3.99 -0.98
C SER A 132 7.56 2.78 -0.67
N HIS A 133 7.39 2.40 0.61
CA HIS A 133 6.57 1.26 0.99
C HIS A 133 5.08 1.47 0.66
N ASP A 134 4.47 2.54 1.18
CA ASP A 134 3.04 2.81 0.98
C ASP A 134 2.70 3.07 -0.49
N MET A 135 3.65 3.66 -1.23
CA MET A 135 3.53 3.81 -2.67
C MET A 135 3.54 2.47 -3.41
N ILE A 136 4.41 1.53 -3.00
CA ILE A 136 4.44 0.18 -3.55
C ILE A 136 3.11 -0.53 -3.30
N GLU A 137 2.57 -0.43 -2.08
CA GLU A 137 1.26 -1.01 -1.75
C GLU A 137 0.16 -0.39 -2.62
N GLY A 138 0.10 0.95 -2.72
CA GLY A 138 -0.92 1.62 -3.55
C GLY A 138 -0.86 1.24 -5.03
N ILE A 139 0.34 1.08 -5.58
CA ILE A 139 0.52 0.61 -6.96
C ILE A 139 0.05 -0.85 -7.09
N ALA A 140 0.41 -1.71 -6.15
CA ALA A 140 0.00 -3.11 -6.16
C ALA A 140 -1.53 -3.27 -6.05
N THR A 141 -2.18 -2.47 -5.20
CA THR A 141 -3.65 -2.42 -5.05
C THR A 141 -4.32 -1.99 -6.35
N GLN A 142 -3.82 -0.95 -7.03
CA GLN A 142 -4.34 -0.52 -8.33
C GLN A 142 -4.13 -1.58 -9.43
N MET A 143 -2.95 -2.20 -9.48
CA MET A 143 -2.70 -3.31 -10.41
C MET A 143 -3.67 -4.46 -10.14
N THR A 144 -3.95 -4.77 -8.88
CA THR A 144 -4.89 -5.82 -8.48
C THR A 144 -6.30 -5.52 -8.91
N LEU A 145 -6.78 -4.30 -8.68
CA LEU A 145 -8.09 -3.83 -9.14
C LEU A 145 -8.25 -3.94 -10.66
N ILE A 146 -7.23 -3.50 -11.42
CA ILE A 146 -7.22 -3.65 -12.88
C ILE A 146 -7.36 -5.11 -13.25
N SER A 147 -6.58 -5.95 -12.59
CA SER A 147 -6.54 -7.38 -12.84
C SER A 147 -7.90 -8.03 -12.52
N THR A 148 -8.48 -7.81 -11.33
CA THR A 148 -9.74 -8.45 -10.89
C THR A 148 -10.89 -8.06 -11.78
N ARG A 149 -10.99 -6.78 -12.15
CA ARG A 149 -12.04 -6.29 -13.03
C ARG A 149 -11.89 -6.78 -14.46
N ALA A 150 -10.66 -6.91 -14.98
CA ALA A 150 -10.44 -7.52 -16.30
C ALA A 150 -10.94 -8.97 -16.35
N ALA A 151 -10.80 -9.70 -15.24
CA ALA A 151 -11.32 -11.05 -15.07
C ALA A 151 -12.83 -11.13 -14.78
N GLY A 152 -13.53 -9.99 -14.70
CA GLY A 152 -14.97 -9.94 -14.39
C GLY A 152 -15.30 -10.11 -12.90
N ILE A 153 -14.31 -10.08 -12.02
CA ILE A 153 -14.46 -10.26 -10.57
C ILE A 153 -14.56 -8.87 -9.92
N SER A 154 -15.71 -8.23 -10.04
CA SER A 154 -15.93 -6.85 -9.55
C SER A 154 -16.32 -6.77 -8.08
N GLU A 155 -16.51 -7.91 -7.41
CA GLU A 155 -16.90 -7.95 -5.99
C GLU A 155 -15.85 -7.34 -5.05
N PHE A 156 -14.58 -7.28 -5.46
CA PHE A 156 -13.50 -6.65 -4.70
C PHE A 156 -13.28 -5.18 -5.04
N ASP A 157 -13.91 -4.67 -6.11
CA ASP A 157 -13.69 -3.28 -6.56
C ASP A 157 -13.92 -2.27 -5.42
N PRO A 158 -15.03 -2.31 -4.65
CA PRO A 158 -15.28 -1.30 -3.62
C PRO A 158 -14.20 -1.24 -2.54
N VAL A 159 -13.67 -2.40 -2.12
CA VAL A 159 -12.65 -2.44 -1.06
C VAL A 159 -11.28 -2.03 -1.58
N LEU A 160 -10.92 -2.43 -2.81
CA LEU A 160 -9.65 -2.05 -3.43
C LEU A 160 -9.61 -0.54 -3.76
N GLU A 161 -10.74 0.05 -4.13
CA GLU A 161 -10.86 1.50 -4.34
C GLU A 161 -10.75 2.28 -3.03
N ALA A 162 -11.41 1.80 -1.97
CA ALA A 162 -11.31 2.40 -0.65
C ALA A 162 -9.86 2.33 -0.13
N GLU A 163 -9.20 1.19 -0.30
CA GLU A 163 -7.81 1.00 0.10
C GLU A 163 -6.88 1.94 -0.66
N TRP A 164 -7.07 2.07 -1.97
CA TRP A 164 -6.32 3.00 -2.78
C TRP A 164 -6.46 4.45 -2.29
N GLU A 165 -7.69 4.91 -2.05
CA GLU A 165 -7.92 6.24 -1.53
C GLU A 165 -7.28 6.44 -0.15
N LEU A 166 -7.35 5.42 0.72
CA LEU A 166 -6.72 5.43 2.03
C LEU A 166 -5.19 5.55 1.96
N LEU A 167 -4.53 4.79 1.07
CA LEU A 167 -3.08 4.89 0.87
C LEU A 167 -2.69 6.29 0.37
N GLY A 168 -3.54 6.91 -0.44
CA GLY A 168 -3.42 8.30 -0.87
C GLY A 168 -3.60 9.36 0.23
N LEU A 169 -4.00 8.98 1.45
CA LEU A 169 -4.14 9.88 2.60
C LEU A 169 -2.87 10.03 3.44
N ASN A 170 -1.78 9.33 3.12
CA ASN A 170 -0.55 9.38 3.92
C ASN A 170 -0.07 10.86 4.08
N PRO A 171 0.00 11.40 5.31
CA PRO A 171 0.39 12.79 5.54
C PRO A 171 1.83 13.14 5.13
N SER A 172 2.70 12.15 4.96
CA SER A 172 4.08 12.32 4.54
C SER A 172 4.24 12.44 3.02
N LEU A 173 3.16 12.26 2.25
CA LEU A 173 3.18 12.47 0.80
C LEU A 173 3.25 13.98 0.46
N PRO A 174 4.06 14.39 -0.53
CA PRO A 174 4.16 15.78 -0.94
C PRO A 174 2.83 16.42 -1.33
N GLU A 175 1.94 15.69 -2.00
CA GLU A 175 0.58 16.16 -2.36
C GLU A 175 -0.32 16.46 -1.16
N ASN A 176 0.02 15.93 0.02
CA ASN A 176 -0.71 16.11 1.26
C ASN A 176 -0.01 17.12 2.19
N ALA A 177 1.00 17.85 1.70
CA ALA A 177 1.71 18.86 2.47
C ALA A 177 0.78 20.01 2.90
N GLU A 178 -0.23 20.32 2.08
CA GLU A 178 -1.25 21.32 2.39
C GLU A 178 -2.47 20.68 3.06
N ALA A 179 -2.90 21.25 4.20
CA ALA A 179 -4.03 20.73 4.98
C ALA A 179 -5.32 20.66 4.15
N GLN A 180 -5.60 21.66 3.31
CA GLN A 180 -6.80 21.67 2.48
C GLN A 180 -6.84 20.52 1.46
N SER A 181 -5.69 20.20 0.86
CA SER A 181 -5.54 19.09 -0.09
C SER A 181 -5.78 17.75 0.60
N LEU A 182 -5.22 17.55 1.79
CA LEU A 182 -5.46 16.36 2.59
C LEU A 182 -6.95 16.25 3.02
N LEU A 183 -7.57 17.33 3.50
CA LEU A 183 -8.97 17.33 3.93
C LEU A 183 -9.96 17.04 2.79
N THR A 184 -9.62 17.49 1.57
CA THR A 184 -10.38 17.16 0.36
C THR A 184 -10.33 15.67 0.08
N ARG A 185 -9.14 15.06 0.16
CA ARG A 185 -8.96 13.61 -0.03
C ARG A 185 -9.63 12.80 1.07
N ILE A 186 -9.56 13.23 2.33
CA ILE A 186 -10.29 12.57 3.44
C ILE A 186 -11.80 12.59 3.18
N SER A 187 -12.33 13.64 2.57
CA SER A 187 -13.75 13.73 2.21
C SER A 187 -14.13 12.80 1.05
N SER A 188 -13.25 12.65 0.06
CA SER A 188 -13.39 11.62 -0.98
C SER A 188 -13.43 10.22 -0.36
N PHE A 189 -12.42 9.90 0.46
CA PHE A 189 -12.32 8.58 1.10
C PHE A 189 -13.53 8.27 1.97
N SER A 190 -14.02 9.25 2.74
CA SER A 190 -15.25 9.11 3.53
C SER A 190 -16.48 8.78 2.68
N SER A 191 -16.58 9.37 1.47
CA SER A 191 -17.65 9.06 0.52
C SER A 191 -17.52 7.63 -0.02
N THR A 192 -16.30 7.21 -0.35
CA THR A 192 -15.98 5.85 -0.80
C THR A 192 -16.26 4.81 0.28
N LEU A 193 -15.92 5.08 1.54
CA LEU A 193 -16.30 4.25 2.68
C LEU A 193 -17.81 4.15 2.85
N HIS A 194 -18.55 5.24 2.65
CA HIS A 194 -20.01 5.20 2.73
C HIS A 194 -20.60 4.30 1.64
N ALA A 195 -20.09 4.40 0.41
CA ALA A 195 -20.51 3.52 -0.69
C ALA A 195 -20.17 2.04 -0.42
N LEU A 196 -18.98 1.78 0.14
CA LEU A 196 -18.53 0.43 0.52
C LEU A 196 -19.52 -0.27 1.44
N LYS A 197 -20.16 0.47 2.37
CA LYS A 197 -21.10 -0.10 3.36
C LYS A 197 -22.16 -1.01 2.74
N SER A 198 -22.69 -0.64 1.57
CA SER A 198 -23.74 -1.40 0.88
C SER A 198 -23.29 -2.79 0.39
N SER A 199 -21.98 -2.98 0.22
CA SER A 199 -21.36 -4.23 -0.23
C SER A 199 -20.87 -5.14 0.91
N LEU A 200 -20.99 -4.67 2.16
CA LEU A 200 -20.51 -5.40 3.34
C LEU A 200 -21.58 -6.33 3.91
N SER A 201 -21.14 -7.48 4.41
CA SER A 201 -21.96 -8.37 5.22
C SER A 201 -22.20 -7.79 6.62
N LYS A 202 -23.28 -8.22 7.29
CA LYS A 202 -23.67 -7.69 8.62
C LYS A 202 -22.58 -7.85 9.69
N ASP A 203 -21.80 -8.91 9.63
CA ASP A 203 -20.68 -9.17 10.53
C ASP A 203 -19.52 -8.16 10.38
N LEU A 204 -19.45 -7.44 9.26
CA LEU A 204 -18.44 -6.40 9.00
C LEU A 204 -18.91 -4.98 9.39
N GLU A 205 -20.16 -4.79 9.80
CA GLU A 205 -20.69 -3.46 10.15
C GLU A 205 -19.90 -2.81 11.30
N ALA A 206 -19.49 -3.59 12.31
CA ALA A 206 -18.69 -3.09 13.42
C ALA A 206 -17.29 -2.66 12.97
N SER A 207 -16.65 -3.42 12.09
CA SER A 207 -15.34 -3.07 11.52
C SER A 207 -15.44 -1.81 10.64
N HIS A 208 -16.48 -1.71 9.81
CA HIS A 208 -16.76 -0.50 9.02
C HIS A 208 -16.99 0.74 9.89
N ALA A 209 -17.73 0.60 10.99
CA ALA A 209 -17.93 1.69 11.94
C ALA A 209 -16.60 2.15 12.58
N ARG A 210 -15.70 1.22 12.92
CA ARG A 210 -14.34 1.55 13.41
C ARG A 210 -13.55 2.35 12.38
N VAL A 211 -13.54 1.93 11.12
CA VAL A 211 -12.85 2.66 10.03
C VAL A 211 -13.44 4.05 9.83
N THR A 212 -14.78 4.17 9.90
CA THR A 212 -15.47 5.47 9.80
C THR A 212 -15.07 6.40 10.95
N THR A 213 -15.09 5.90 12.19
CA THR A 213 -14.63 6.66 13.36
C THR A 213 -13.14 7.04 13.26
N GLY A 214 -12.29 6.13 12.76
CA GLY A 214 -10.88 6.42 12.50
C GLY A 214 -10.70 7.54 11.48
N THR A 215 -11.51 7.55 10.42
CA THR A 215 -11.52 8.61 9.39
C THR A 215 -11.89 9.96 9.99
N ASP A 216 -12.91 10.02 10.83
CA ASP A 216 -13.33 11.25 11.51
C ASP A 216 -12.27 11.75 12.50
N CYS A 217 -11.64 10.83 13.25
CA CYS A 217 -10.54 11.15 14.15
C CYS A 217 -9.33 11.71 13.40
N PHE A 218 -8.95 11.08 12.28
CA PHE A 218 -7.86 11.53 11.42
C PHE A 218 -8.17 12.90 10.79
N ARG A 219 -9.41 13.12 10.34
CA ARG A 219 -9.89 14.42 9.86
C ARG A 219 -9.73 15.50 10.92
N GLN A 220 -10.29 15.28 12.12
CA GLN A 220 -10.23 16.27 13.20
C GLN A 220 -8.78 16.56 13.61
N THR A 221 -7.96 15.52 13.71
CA THR A 221 -6.54 15.67 14.02
C THR A 221 -5.79 16.47 12.97
N SER A 222 -6.15 16.33 11.69
CA SER A 222 -5.56 17.09 10.58
C SER A 222 -6.01 18.56 10.57
N ILE A 223 -7.22 18.86 11.05
CA ILE A 223 -7.72 20.23 11.25
C ILE A 223 -6.98 20.92 12.41
N ASP A 224 -6.81 20.21 13.52
CA ASP A 224 -6.19 20.77 14.74
C ASP A 224 -4.67 20.94 14.63
N ALA A 225 -4.03 20.23 13.70
CA ALA A 225 -2.58 20.21 13.56
C ALA A 225 -2.06 21.46 12.83
N PRO A 226 -0.89 21.99 13.21
CA PRO A 226 -0.27 23.12 12.50
C PRO A 226 0.19 22.76 11.09
N ALA A 227 0.43 21.46 10.82
CA ALA A 227 0.71 20.93 9.50
C ALA A 227 0.33 19.43 9.43
N PRO A 228 -0.01 18.90 8.24
CA PRO A 228 -0.34 17.48 8.04
C PRO A 228 0.79 16.52 8.41
N ASN A 229 2.02 16.81 8.01
CA ASN A 229 3.18 15.94 8.25
C ASN A 229 3.79 16.15 9.66
N THR A 230 2.95 16.16 10.69
CA THR A 230 3.36 16.20 12.10
C THR A 230 3.08 14.86 12.79
N PRO A 231 3.71 14.54 13.93
CA PRO A 231 3.55 13.23 14.57
C PRO A 231 2.10 12.86 14.89
N ARG A 232 1.23 13.84 15.18
CA ARG A 232 -0.15 13.58 15.60
C ARG A 232 -1.04 13.10 14.42
N PRO A 233 -1.13 13.79 13.27
CA PRO A 233 -1.82 13.24 12.09
C PRO A 233 -1.20 11.95 11.56
N ILE A 234 0.14 11.81 11.57
CA ILE A 234 0.82 10.56 11.13
C ILE A 234 0.34 9.38 11.98
N ARG A 235 0.27 9.55 13.30
CA ARG A 235 -0.23 8.50 14.19
C ARG A 235 -1.71 8.18 13.94
N ALA A 236 -2.55 9.21 13.81
CA ALA A 236 -3.97 9.01 13.52
C ALA A 236 -4.21 8.32 12.16
N TYR A 237 -3.36 8.60 11.17
CA TYR A 237 -3.34 7.90 9.89
C TYR A 237 -2.96 6.42 10.05
N ALA A 238 -1.91 6.12 10.82
CA ALA A 238 -1.49 4.74 11.09
C ALA A 238 -2.58 3.94 11.81
N ASP A 239 -3.26 4.55 12.78
CA ASP A 239 -4.39 3.93 13.49
C ASP A 239 -5.57 3.64 12.54
N LEU A 240 -5.88 4.56 11.61
CA LEU A 240 -6.87 4.36 10.55
C LEU A 240 -6.46 3.23 9.59
N MET A 241 -5.20 3.19 9.18
CA MET A 241 -4.67 2.15 8.30
C MET A 241 -4.79 0.76 8.92
N ALA A 242 -4.46 0.63 10.21
CA ALA A 242 -4.61 -0.61 10.95
C ALA A 242 -6.08 -1.07 11.01
N ALA A 243 -7.00 -0.15 11.33
CA ALA A 243 -8.43 -0.45 11.37
C ALA A 243 -8.98 -0.91 10.02
N PHE A 244 -8.53 -0.28 8.91
CA PHE A 244 -8.93 -0.68 7.57
C PHE A 244 -8.34 -2.04 7.18
N THR A 245 -7.08 -2.29 7.51
CA THR A 245 -6.40 -3.58 7.26
C THR A 245 -7.15 -4.73 7.93
N ASP A 246 -7.56 -4.56 9.18
CA ASP A 246 -8.36 -5.56 9.90
C ASP A 246 -9.72 -5.83 9.24
N MET A 247 -10.40 -4.77 8.78
CA MET A 247 -11.67 -4.88 8.05
C MET A 247 -11.47 -5.62 6.72
N ARG A 248 -10.43 -5.26 5.97
CA ARG A 248 -10.07 -5.88 4.69
C ARG A 248 -9.79 -7.36 4.85
N ALA A 249 -8.94 -7.74 5.81
CA ALA A 249 -8.62 -9.14 6.09
C ALA A 249 -9.88 -9.97 6.40
N SER A 250 -10.79 -9.40 7.21
CA SER A 250 -12.08 -10.02 7.52
C SER A 250 -12.94 -10.22 6.28
N LEU A 251 -13.04 -9.19 5.42
CA LEU A 251 -13.79 -9.24 4.16
C LEU A 251 -13.24 -10.28 3.18
N LEU A 252 -11.92 -10.36 3.03
CA LEU A 252 -11.28 -11.30 2.11
C LEU A 252 -11.45 -12.75 2.61
N SER A 253 -11.41 -12.96 3.93
CA SER A 253 -11.64 -14.28 4.54
C SER A 253 -13.09 -14.78 4.48
N SER A 254 -14.07 -13.86 4.40
CA SER A 254 -15.48 -14.22 4.28
C SER A 254 -15.86 -14.58 2.85
N LYS A 255 -15.21 -13.98 1.85
CA LYS A 255 -15.41 -14.25 0.43
C LYS A 255 -14.70 -15.51 -0.09
N SER A 256 -13.74 -16.04 0.67
CA SER A 256 -13.02 -17.27 0.31
C SER A 256 -13.71 -18.56 0.77
N ARG A 257 -14.93 -18.49 1.32
CA ARG A 257 -15.73 -19.65 1.78
C ARG A 257 -16.93 -19.87 0.87
#